data_AF-A0A3B0KIM6-F1
#
_entry.id   AF-A0A3B0KIM6-F1
#
_cell.length_a   1.000
_cell.length_b   1.000
_cell.length_c   1.000
_cell.angle_alpha   90.00
_cell.angle_beta   90.00
_cell.angle_gamma   90.00
#
_symmetry.space_group_name_H-M   'P 1'
#
loop_
_entity.id
_entity.type
_entity.pdbx_description
1 polymer ?
#
loop_
_entity_poly.entity_id
_entity_poly.type
_entity_poly.pdbx_seq_one_letter_code
_entity_poly.pdbx_strand_id
1 'polypeptide(L)'
;MGAYRYMQELYRKKQSDVMRYLLRIRVWQYRQLTKLHRSPRPTRPDKARRLGYRAKQGFVIYRIRVRRGGRKRPVPKGCTYGKPKSHGVNQLKPYRGLQSIAEERVGRRLGGLRVLNSYWIAQDASYKYFEVILIDTHHSAIRRDPKINWICKHVHKHRELRGLTSAGKSSRGIGKGYRYSQTIGGSRRAAWKRKNREHMHRKR
;
A
#
# COMPACT_ATOMS: atom_id res chain seq x y z
N MET A 1 -10.59 29.04 -7.26
CA MET A 1 -10.07 27.65 -7.21
C MET A 1 -8.65 27.65 -6.63
N GLY A 2 -8.33 26.79 -5.65
CA GLY A 2 -6.97 26.75 -5.07
C GLY A 2 -5.96 25.97 -5.92
N ALA A 3 -4.66 26.29 -5.79
CA ALA A 3 -3.56 25.70 -6.57
C ALA A 3 -3.56 24.15 -6.61
N TYR A 4 -3.93 23.50 -5.51
CA TYR A 4 -4.00 22.03 -5.46
C TYR A 4 -5.03 21.41 -6.41
N ARG A 5 -6.08 22.16 -6.78
CA ARG A 5 -7.06 21.68 -7.76
C ARG A 5 -6.45 21.61 -9.16
N TYR A 6 -5.72 22.63 -9.58
CA TYR A 6 -5.02 22.64 -10.87
C TYR A 6 -3.98 21.51 -10.95
N MET A 7 -3.19 21.30 -9.89
CA MET A 7 -2.26 20.17 -9.82
C MET A 7 -2.97 18.83 -10.00
N GLN A 8 -4.13 18.66 -9.37
CA GLN A 8 -4.93 17.44 -9.52
C GLN A 8 -5.41 17.24 -10.96
N GLU A 9 -5.90 18.28 -11.64
CA GLU A 9 -6.33 18.18 -13.04
C GLU A 9 -5.17 17.82 -13.97
N LEU A 10 -3.98 18.37 -13.72
CA LEU A 10 -2.76 18.04 -14.45
C LEU A 10 -2.44 16.54 -14.33
N TYR A 11 -2.49 15.98 -13.11
CA TYR A 11 -2.30 14.54 -12.89
C TYR A 11 -3.48 13.65 -13.34
N ARG A 12 -4.64 14.21 -13.65
CA ARG A 12 -5.74 13.45 -14.30
C ARG A 12 -5.41 13.21 -15.77
N LYS A 13 -4.90 14.22 -16.47
CA LYS A 13 -4.47 14.15 -17.88
C LYS A 13 -3.05 13.60 -18.04
N LYS A 14 -2.78 12.36 -17.62
CA LYS A 14 -1.41 11.76 -17.65
C LYS A 14 -0.85 11.52 -19.05
N GLN A 15 -1.70 11.54 -20.08
CA GLN A 15 -1.31 11.35 -21.47
C GLN A 15 -0.88 12.64 -22.16
N SER A 16 -1.07 13.81 -21.54
CA SER A 16 -0.57 15.08 -22.10
C SER A 16 0.94 15.06 -22.23
N ASP A 17 1.46 15.79 -23.21
CA ASP A 17 2.91 15.80 -23.51
C ASP A 17 3.73 16.27 -22.32
N VAL A 18 3.24 17.30 -21.61
CA VAL A 18 3.85 17.79 -20.35
C VAL A 18 3.97 16.67 -19.33
N MET A 19 2.90 15.90 -19.09
CA MET A 19 2.94 14.82 -18.10
C MET A 19 3.79 13.65 -18.53
N ARG A 20 3.76 13.28 -19.82
CA ARG A 20 4.60 12.22 -20.37
C ARG A 20 6.08 12.56 -20.25
N TYR A 21 6.45 13.80 -20.61
CA TYR A 21 7.80 14.33 -20.47
C TYR A 21 8.27 14.27 -19.01
N LEU A 22 7.50 14.85 -18.08
CA LEU A 22 7.84 14.87 -16.65
C LEU A 22 7.97 13.46 -16.05
N LEU A 23 7.07 12.54 -16.42
CA LEU A 23 7.12 11.16 -15.94
C LEU A 23 8.33 10.41 -16.50
N ARG A 24 8.70 10.65 -17.76
CA ARG A 24 9.89 10.03 -18.39
C ARG A 24 11.18 10.42 -17.66
N ILE A 25 11.38 11.71 -17.40
CA ILE A 25 12.56 12.21 -16.69
C ILE A 25 12.62 11.68 -15.25
N ARG A 26 11.48 11.69 -14.54
CA ARG A 26 11.42 11.16 -13.16
C ARG A 26 11.75 9.67 -13.09
N VAL A 27 11.20 8.87 -14.00
CA VAL A 27 11.52 7.44 -14.08
C VAL A 27 13.01 7.24 -14.30
N TRP A 28 13.61 7.99 -15.23
CA TRP A 28 15.06 7.91 -15.48
C TRP A 28 15.86 8.22 -14.21
N GLN A 29 15.53 9.32 -13.52
CA GLN A 29 16.18 9.68 -12.25
C GLN A 29 16.02 8.58 -11.20
N TYR A 30 14.80 8.05 -11.00
CA TYR A 30 14.52 7.04 -9.98
C TYR A 30 15.14 5.67 -10.27
N ARG A 31 15.58 5.40 -11.51
CA ARG A 31 16.33 4.18 -11.85
C ARG A 31 17.75 4.23 -11.30
N GLN A 32 18.39 5.40 -11.34
CA GLN A 32 19.75 5.61 -10.85
C GLN A 32 19.82 5.54 -9.32
N LEU A 33 18.73 5.89 -8.63
CA LEU A 33 18.66 5.84 -7.18
C LEU A 33 18.46 4.41 -6.65
N THR A 34 18.81 4.22 -5.38
CA THR A 34 18.63 2.94 -4.69
C THR A 34 17.14 2.56 -4.62
N LYS A 35 16.89 1.25 -4.45
CA LYS A 35 15.53 0.67 -4.45
C LYS A 35 14.58 1.36 -3.46
N LEU A 36 15.10 1.80 -2.32
CA LEU A 36 14.41 2.53 -1.28
C LEU A 36 15.32 3.69 -0.84
N HIS A 37 14.86 4.91 -1.02
CA HIS A 37 15.59 6.11 -0.61
C HIS A 37 14.63 7.15 -0.03
N ARG A 38 15.15 8.04 0.82
CA ARG A 38 14.39 9.15 1.39
C ARG A 38 14.18 10.22 0.32
N SER A 39 12.96 10.74 0.23
CA SER A 39 12.66 11.93 -0.57
C SER A 39 12.58 13.15 0.35
N PRO A 40 13.26 14.27 0.04
CA PRO A 40 13.20 15.47 0.87
C PRO A 40 11.81 16.11 0.85
N ARG A 41 11.10 16.02 -0.28
CA ARG A 41 9.76 16.60 -0.47
C ARG A 41 8.84 15.63 -1.24
N PRO A 42 7.51 15.72 -1.08
CA PRO A 42 6.58 14.94 -1.89
C PRO A 42 6.68 15.35 -3.35
N THR A 43 6.79 14.39 -4.25
CA THR A 43 6.70 14.65 -5.71
C THR A 43 5.30 15.13 -6.11
N ARG A 44 4.29 14.73 -5.32
CA ARG A 44 2.88 15.11 -5.48
C ARG A 44 2.32 15.71 -4.19
N PRO A 45 2.58 17.00 -3.91
CA PRO A 45 2.05 17.67 -2.72
C PRO A 45 0.52 17.60 -2.61
N ASP A 46 -0.19 17.70 -3.74
CA ASP A 46 -1.65 17.57 -3.85
C ASP A 46 -2.16 16.22 -3.30
N LYS A 47 -1.53 15.14 -3.76
CA LYS A 47 -1.92 13.77 -3.41
C LYS A 47 -1.48 13.41 -2.00
N ALA A 48 -0.27 13.83 -1.61
CA ALA A 48 0.25 13.61 -0.26
C ALA A 48 -0.67 14.26 0.78
N ARG A 49 -1.08 15.52 0.59
CA ARG A 49 -1.99 16.23 1.52
C ARG A 49 -3.33 15.53 1.67
N ARG A 50 -3.92 15.05 0.57
CA ARG A 50 -5.18 14.28 0.61
C ARG A 50 -5.07 12.99 1.42
N LEU A 51 -3.87 12.40 1.47
CA LEU A 51 -3.60 11.18 2.22
C LEU A 51 -3.12 11.44 3.66
N GLY A 52 -3.15 12.70 4.11
CA GLY A 52 -2.86 13.09 5.49
C GLY A 52 -1.45 13.62 5.73
N TYR A 53 -0.61 13.78 4.71
CA TYR A 53 0.69 14.43 4.87
C TYR A 53 0.53 15.90 5.28
N ARG A 54 1.35 16.33 6.25
CA ARG A 54 1.52 17.73 6.63
C ARG A 54 3.01 18.06 6.60
N ALA A 55 3.35 19.26 6.13
CA ALA A 55 4.72 19.76 6.11
C ALA A 55 5.11 20.25 7.51
N LYS A 56 5.40 19.30 8.40
CA LYS A 56 5.93 19.56 9.74
C LYS A 56 6.86 18.43 10.15
N GLN A 57 7.65 18.66 11.20
CA GLN A 57 8.58 17.66 11.71
C GLN A 57 7.85 16.37 12.15
N GLY A 58 8.53 15.24 11.99
CA GLY A 58 8.00 13.90 12.22
C GLY A 58 7.24 13.28 11.04
N PHE A 59 6.90 14.03 9.99
CA PHE A 59 6.48 13.45 8.70
C PHE A 59 7.69 13.23 7.80
N VAL A 60 7.81 12.02 7.24
CA VAL A 60 8.87 11.70 6.27
C VAL A 60 8.30 10.96 5.07
N ILE A 61 8.96 11.10 3.94
CA ILE A 61 8.56 10.45 2.69
C ILE A 61 9.72 9.60 2.18
N TYR A 62 9.41 8.36 1.84
CA TYR A 62 10.35 7.47 1.19
C TYR A 62 9.81 7.04 -0.17
N ARG A 63 10.69 6.97 -1.15
CA ARG A 63 10.39 6.43 -2.48
C ARG A 63 10.83 4.98 -2.55
N ILE A 64 9.98 4.14 -3.10
CA ILE A 64 10.27 2.72 -3.31
C ILE A 64 9.88 2.28 -4.71
N ARG A 65 10.74 1.48 -5.33
CA ARG A 65 10.42 0.76 -6.57
C ARG A 65 10.05 -0.70 -6.32
N VAL A 66 8.99 -1.16 -6.98
CA VAL A 66 8.50 -2.54 -6.92
C VAL A 66 8.39 -3.10 -8.33
N ARG A 67 9.00 -4.27 -8.56
CA ARG A 67 8.97 -4.95 -9.86
C ARG A 67 7.52 -5.29 -10.24
N ARG A 68 7.15 -4.94 -11.47
CA ARG A 68 5.86 -5.22 -12.11
C ARG A 68 5.71 -6.70 -12.44
N GLY A 69 4.50 -7.07 -12.82
CA GLY A 69 4.16 -8.42 -13.25
C GLY A 69 3.62 -9.31 -12.14
N GLY A 70 3.32 -10.55 -12.52
CA GLY A 70 2.93 -11.61 -11.60
C GLY A 70 4.11 -12.11 -10.76
N ARG A 71 3.86 -13.17 -10.01
CA ARG A 71 4.90 -13.86 -9.23
C ARG A 71 4.85 -15.33 -9.59
N LYS A 72 5.96 -15.83 -10.16
CA LYS A 72 6.16 -17.25 -10.40
C LYS A 72 6.07 -17.99 -9.07
N ARG A 73 5.45 -19.17 -9.03
CA ARG A 73 5.52 -20.05 -7.87
C ARG A 73 6.99 -20.43 -7.62
N PRO A 74 7.51 -20.30 -6.38
CA PRO A 74 8.87 -20.70 -6.06
C PRO A 74 8.96 -22.22 -5.92
N VAL A 75 9.01 -22.93 -7.06
CA VAL A 75 9.21 -24.39 -7.10
C VAL A 75 10.43 -24.73 -7.96
N PRO A 76 11.32 -25.64 -7.51
CA PRO A 76 12.42 -26.14 -8.34
C PRO A 76 11.87 -26.78 -9.62
N LYS A 77 12.45 -26.43 -10.78
CA LYS A 77 12.11 -26.98 -12.11
C LYS A 77 10.62 -26.90 -12.52
N GLY A 78 9.76 -26.22 -11.75
CA GLY A 78 8.31 -26.21 -12.00
C GLY A 78 7.54 -27.38 -11.37
N CYS A 79 8.22 -28.27 -10.62
CA CYS A 79 7.62 -29.48 -10.06
C CYS A 79 6.83 -29.16 -8.78
N THR A 80 5.51 -29.34 -8.80
CA THR A 80 4.62 -29.05 -7.65
C THR A 80 4.15 -30.29 -6.89
N TYR A 81 4.35 -31.50 -7.43
CA TYR A 81 4.01 -32.80 -6.81
C TYR A 81 2.59 -32.86 -6.20
N GLY A 82 1.56 -32.62 -7.01
CA GLY A 82 0.17 -32.61 -6.53
C GLY A 82 -0.84 -32.89 -7.63
N LYS A 83 -2.12 -32.69 -7.36
CA LYS A 83 -3.20 -32.83 -8.35
C LYS A 83 -3.02 -31.80 -9.50
N PRO A 84 -3.44 -32.10 -10.74
CA PRO A 84 -3.27 -31.20 -11.90
C PRO A 84 -3.73 -29.75 -11.66
N LYS A 85 -4.83 -29.55 -10.92
CA LYS A 85 -5.34 -28.22 -10.50
C LYS A 85 -4.27 -27.32 -9.85
N SER A 86 -3.29 -27.93 -9.15
CA SER A 86 -2.26 -27.22 -8.40
C SER A 86 -0.97 -26.97 -9.18
N HIS A 87 -0.83 -27.48 -10.40
CA HIS A 87 0.41 -27.43 -11.21
C HIS A 87 0.74 -26.06 -11.79
N GLY A 88 -0.16 -25.08 -11.72
CA GLY A 88 0.10 -23.74 -12.27
C GLY A 88 1.30 -23.00 -11.63
N VAL A 89 2.27 -22.59 -12.46
CA VAL A 89 3.51 -21.92 -12.02
C VAL A 89 3.63 -20.46 -12.48
N ASN A 90 3.42 -20.17 -13.77
CA ASN A 90 3.84 -18.89 -14.38
C ASN A 90 2.79 -17.76 -14.31
N GLN A 91 1.51 -18.07 -14.53
CA GLN A 91 0.46 -17.05 -14.71
C GLN A 91 -0.21 -16.60 -13.39
N LEU A 92 0.36 -16.97 -12.25
CA LEU A 92 -0.18 -16.63 -10.93
C LEU A 92 -0.08 -15.13 -10.64
N LYS A 93 -1.15 -14.57 -10.06
CA LYS A 93 -1.22 -13.17 -9.64
C LYS A 93 -1.13 -13.07 -8.11
N PRO A 94 -0.37 -12.09 -7.57
CA PRO A 94 -0.32 -11.88 -6.14
C PRO A 94 -1.68 -11.41 -5.61
N TYR A 95 -2.10 -11.93 -4.46
CA TYR A 95 -3.34 -11.52 -3.78
C TYR A 95 -3.32 -10.02 -3.39
N ARG A 96 -2.15 -9.50 -3.01
CA ARG A 96 -1.97 -8.10 -2.59
C ARG A 96 -1.55 -7.22 -3.77
N GLY A 97 -2.04 -5.98 -3.78
CA GLY A 97 -1.61 -4.97 -4.74
C GLY A 97 -0.13 -4.58 -4.57
N LEU A 98 0.52 -4.16 -5.66
CA LEU A 98 1.93 -3.75 -5.65
C LEU A 98 2.21 -2.56 -4.71
N GLN A 99 1.21 -1.68 -4.53
CA GLN A 99 1.28 -0.56 -3.60
C GLN A 99 1.35 -1.03 -2.13
N SER A 100 0.57 -2.05 -1.76
CA SER A 100 0.63 -2.67 -0.44
C SER A 100 1.99 -3.35 -0.23
N ILE A 101 2.50 -4.07 -1.24
CA ILE A 101 3.85 -4.66 -1.19
C ILE A 101 4.94 -3.58 -1.01
N ALA A 102 4.77 -2.40 -1.62
CA ALA A 102 5.66 -1.26 -1.39
C ALA A 102 5.63 -0.81 0.09
N GLU A 103 4.44 -0.56 0.65
CA GLU A 103 4.28 -0.19 2.06
C GLU A 103 4.94 -1.19 3.01
N GLU A 104 4.73 -2.49 2.79
CA GLU A 104 5.33 -3.54 3.63
C GLU A 104 6.85 -3.58 3.54
N ARG A 105 7.44 -3.37 2.36
CA ARG A 105 8.90 -3.33 2.18
C ARG A 105 9.51 -2.14 2.90
N VAL A 106 8.83 -0.99 2.86
CA VAL A 106 9.27 0.20 3.57
C VAL A 106 9.12 0.01 5.08
N GLY A 107 7.97 -0.47 5.55
CA GLY A 107 7.71 -0.70 6.98
C GLY A 107 8.66 -1.71 7.62
N ARG A 108 9.07 -2.76 6.88
CA ARG A 108 10.10 -3.70 7.35
C ARG A 108 11.49 -3.06 7.46
N ARG A 109 11.88 -2.22 6.49
CA ARG A 109 13.20 -1.57 6.50
C ARG A 109 13.29 -0.43 7.51
N LEU A 110 12.18 0.27 7.75
CA LEU A 110 12.07 1.45 8.62
C LEU A 110 11.19 1.14 9.84
N GLY A 111 11.56 0.12 10.63
CA GLY A 111 10.72 -0.40 11.71
C GLY A 111 10.40 0.60 12.84
N GLY A 112 11.25 1.61 13.03
CA GLY A 112 11.03 2.70 14.00
C GLY A 112 9.92 3.69 13.58
N LEU A 113 9.56 3.73 12.29
CA LEU A 113 8.54 4.62 11.76
C LEU A 113 7.19 3.90 11.61
N ARG A 114 6.11 4.66 11.44
CA ARG A 114 4.77 4.14 11.14
C ARG A 114 4.33 4.55 9.75
N VAL A 115 3.89 3.58 8.95
CA VAL A 115 3.29 3.85 7.63
C VAL A 115 1.91 4.47 7.81
N LEU A 116 1.73 5.69 7.29
CA LEU A 116 0.43 6.35 7.23
C LEU A 116 -0.34 5.89 5.98
N ASN A 117 0.25 6.12 4.81
CA ASN A 117 -0.36 5.84 3.51
C ASN A 117 0.72 5.86 2.40
N SER A 118 0.32 5.59 1.17
CA SER A 118 1.20 5.67 0.01
C SER A 118 0.47 6.15 -1.24
N TYR A 119 1.23 6.54 -2.27
CA TYR A 119 0.67 6.88 -3.58
C TYR A 119 1.63 6.58 -4.72
N TRP A 120 1.06 6.36 -5.90
CA TRP A 120 1.80 6.17 -7.14
C TRP A 120 2.41 7.49 -7.62
N ILE A 121 3.67 7.42 -8.06
CA ILE A 121 4.39 8.57 -8.63
C ILE A 121 4.75 8.39 -10.10
N ALA A 122 5.15 7.17 -10.49
CA ALA A 122 5.63 6.87 -11.83
C ALA A 122 5.65 5.35 -12.07
N GLN A 123 5.76 4.93 -13.33
CA GLN A 123 6.00 3.53 -13.70
C GLN A 123 6.77 3.44 -15.01
N ASP A 124 7.53 2.37 -15.17
CA ASP A 124 8.10 1.93 -16.44
C ASP A 124 7.72 0.48 -16.72
N ALA A 125 8.24 -0.14 -17.79
CA ALA A 125 7.93 -1.52 -18.14
C ALA A 125 8.21 -2.52 -17.00
N SER A 126 9.28 -2.33 -16.25
CA SER A 126 9.78 -3.30 -15.27
C SER A 126 9.37 -3.00 -13.83
N TYR A 127 9.12 -1.73 -13.48
CA TYR A 127 8.91 -1.24 -12.12
C TYR A 127 7.74 -0.26 -12.01
N LYS A 128 7.09 -0.28 -10.84
CA LYS A 128 6.22 0.79 -10.37
C LYS A 128 6.89 1.49 -9.19
N TYR A 129 6.77 2.81 -9.16
CA TYR A 129 7.35 3.66 -8.14
C TYR A 129 6.23 4.22 -7.26
N PHE A 130 6.45 4.19 -5.95
CA PHE A 130 5.53 4.71 -4.95
C PHE A 130 6.26 5.62 -3.98
N GLU A 131 5.58 6.65 -3.51
CA GLU A 131 5.96 7.40 -2.31
C GLU A 131 5.13 6.89 -1.13
N VAL A 132 5.81 6.52 -0.05
CA VAL A 132 5.22 6.07 1.20
C VAL A 132 5.40 7.20 2.22
N ILE A 133 4.29 7.65 2.79
CA ILE A 133 4.26 8.63 3.87
C ILE A 133 4.44 7.86 5.18
N LEU A 134 5.51 8.17 5.90
CA LEU A 134 5.75 7.64 7.23
C LEU A 134 5.72 8.74 8.27
N ILE A 135 5.50 8.31 9.50
CA ILE A 135 5.41 9.16 10.68
C ILE A 135 6.39 8.62 11.71
N ASP A 136 7.19 9.52 12.26
CA ASP A 136 7.98 9.28 13.47
C ASP A 136 7.09 9.45 14.71
N THR A 137 6.83 8.34 15.40
CA THR A 137 5.98 8.33 16.61
C THR A 137 6.67 8.84 17.86
N HIS A 138 8.00 8.98 17.82
CA HIS A 138 8.79 9.48 18.95
C HIS A 138 8.88 11.01 18.92
N HIS A 139 8.68 11.64 17.77
CA HIS A 139 8.74 13.09 17.62
C HIS A 139 7.60 13.82 18.38
N SER A 140 7.96 14.82 19.18
CA SER A 140 7.01 15.61 20.01
C SER A 140 5.90 16.27 19.18
N ALA A 141 6.25 16.87 18.03
CA ALA A 141 5.30 17.46 17.07
C ALA A 141 4.23 16.49 16.53
N ILE A 142 4.46 15.18 16.60
CA ILE A 142 3.47 14.15 16.24
C ILE A 142 2.65 13.77 17.47
N ARG A 143 3.31 13.53 18.61
CA ARG A 143 2.64 13.12 19.86
C ARG A 143 1.66 14.17 20.39
N ARG A 144 2.01 15.46 20.26
CA ARG A 144 1.18 16.59 20.69
C ARG A 144 0.05 16.94 19.71
N ASP A 145 0.08 16.47 18.47
CA ASP A 145 -0.95 16.81 17.48
C ASP A 145 -2.16 15.87 17.58
N PRO A 146 -3.34 16.36 18.02
CA PRO A 146 -4.53 15.54 18.20
C PRO A 146 -5.06 14.92 16.89
N LYS A 147 -4.69 15.47 15.72
CA LYS A 147 -5.16 14.97 14.42
C LYS A 147 -4.43 13.68 13.99
N ILE A 148 -3.23 13.43 14.53
CA ILE A 148 -2.37 12.32 14.07
C ILE A 148 -1.83 11.44 15.19
N ASN A 149 -1.83 11.92 16.45
CA ASN A 149 -1.29 11.18 17.59
C ASN A 149 -1.93 9.79 17.80
N TRP A 150 -3.12 9.54 17.25
CA TRP A 150 -3.74 8.21 17.20
C TRP A 150 -2.75 7.16 16.67
N ILE A 151 -1.92 7.47 15.67
CA ILE A 151 -0.97 6.52 15.07
C ILE A 151 0.14 6.09 16.05
N CYS A 152 0.36 6.84 17.13
CA CYS A 152 1.36 6.54 18.15
C CYS A 152 0.92 5.42 19.10
N LYS A 153 -0.37 5.06 19.16
CA LYS A 153 -0.86 3.98 20.02
C LYS A 153 -0.28 2.63 19.57
N HIS A 154 -0.03 1.73 20.52
CA HIS A 154 0.58 0.42 20.26
C HIS A 154 -0.21 -0.44 19.27
N VAL A 155 -1.55 -0.33 19.25
CA VAL A 155 -2.42 -1.05 18.31
C VAL A 155 -2.16 -0.70 16.83
N HIS A 156 -1.44 0.39 16.58
CA HIS A 156 -1.07 0.88 15.25
C HIS A 156 0.36 0.51 14.82
N LYS A 157 1.06 -0.35 15.55
CA LYS A 157 2.32 -0.96 15.11
C LYS A 157 2.13 -1.79 13.82
N HIS A 158 3.02 -1.64 12.83
CA HIS A 158 3.00 -2.44 11.59
C HIS A 158 1.63 -2.63 10.93
N ARG A 159 0.91 -1.54 10.69
CA ARG A 159 -0.43 -1.56 10.06
C ARG A 159 -0.39 -2.05 8.61
N GLU A 160 0.71 -1.76 7.92
CA GLU A 160 1.00 -2.22 6.56
C GLU A 160 1.07 -3.74 6.49
N LEU A 161 1.73 -4.40 7.46
CA LEU A 161 1.85 -5.86 7.50
C LEU A 161 0.52 -6.57 7.82
N ARG A 162 -0.40 -5.87 8.50
CA ARG A 162 -1.74 -6.35 8.85
C ARG A 162 -2.81 -5.97 7.83
N GLY A 163 -2.43 -5.31 6.74
CA GLY A 163 -3.37 -4.86 5.70
C GLY A 163 -4.39 -3.84 6.22
N LEU A 164 -3.99 -2.94 7.11
CA LEU A 164 -4.83 -1.88 7.70
C LEU A 164 -4.63 -0.51 7.05
N THR A 165 -3.64 -0.37 6.16
CA THR A 165 -3.46 0.80 5.29
C THR A 165 -4.55 0.83 4.20
N SER A 166 -4.68 1.96 3.51
CA SER A 166 -5.65 2.07 2.40
C SER A 166 -5.38 1.05 1.29
N ALA A 167 -4.10 0.84 0.94
CA ALA A 167 -3.71 -0.14 -0.08
C ALA A 167 -3.84 -1.59 0.40
N GLY A 168 -3.63 -1.85 1.70
CA GLY A 168 -3.84 -3.18 2.29
C GLY A 168 -5.32 -3.55 2.33
N LYS A 169 -6.19 -2.62 2.78
CA LYS A 169 -7.63 -2.84 2.92
C LYS A 169 -8.32 -3.19 1.59
N SER A 170 -7.89 -2.60 0.48
CA SER A 170 -8.50 -2.87 -0.83
C SER A 170 -8.38 -4.34 -1.25
N SER A 171 -7.25 -4.98 -0.94
CA SER A 171 -7.04 -6.41 -1.24
C SER A 171 -7.88 -7.35 -0.38
N ARG A 172 -8.29 -6.91 0.83
CA ARG A 172 -9.07 -7.72 1.78
C ARG A 172 -10.52 -7.92 1.33
N GLY A 173 -11.01 -7.11 0.38
CA GLY A 173 -12.39 -7.17 -0.11
C GLY A 173 -13.41 -6.88 0.97
N ILE A 174 -13.10 -5.92 1.87
CA ILE A 174 -14.02 -5.46 2.92
C ILE A 174 -14.89 -4.34 2.35
N GLY A 175 -16.19 -4.40 2.59
CA GLY A 175 -17.16 -3.40 2.17
C GLY A 175 -18.54 -3.67 2.76
N LYS A 176 -19.55 -2.95 2.26
CA LYS A 176 -20.95 -3.07 2.67
C LYS A 176 -21.83 -3.49 1.49
N GLY A 177 -22.90 -4.24 1.77
CA GLY A 177 -23.85 -4.72 0.77
C GLY A 177 -23.59 -6.15 0.29
N TYR A 178 -24.48 -6.65 -0.58
CA TYR A 178 -24.53 -8.05 -1.01
C TYR A 178 -23.21 -8.56 -1.62
N ARG A 179 -22.46 -7.69 -2.32
CA ARG A 179 -21.16 -8.01 -2.94
C ARG A 179 -20.04 -8.35 -1.94
N TYR A 180 -20.23 -8.06 -0.65
CA TYR A 180 -19.22 -8.24 0.40
C TYR A 180 -19.57 -9.34 1.42
N SER A 181 -20.51 -10.22 1.06
CA SER A 181 -20.99 -11.34 1.90
C SER A 181 -19.86 -12.23 2.43
N GLN A 182 -18.77 -12.36 1.67
CA GLN A 182 -17.58 -13.16 2.03
C GLN A 182 -16.74 -12.54 3.15
N THR A 183 -17.04 -11.32 3.61
CA THR A 183 -16.28 -10.63 4.67
C THR A 183 -17.15 -10.15 5.84
N ILE A 184 -18.40 -10.62 5.93
CA ILE A 184 -19.29 -10.34 7.07
C ILE A 184 -18.61 -10.84 8.36
N GLY A 185 -18.45 -9.95 9.35
CA GLY A 185 -17.65 -10.20 10.56
C GLY A 185 -16.18 -9.74 10.46
N GLY A 186 -15.81 -8.97 9.44
CA GLY A 186 -14.56 -8.20 9.37
C GLY A 186 -13.41 -8.84 8.56
N SER A 187 -13.46 -10.15 8.29
CA SER A 187 -12.50 -10.82 7.40
C SER A 187 -13.10 -12.09 6.78
N ARG A 188 -12.50 -12.56 5.68
CA ARG A 188 -12.90 -13.82 5.04
C ARG A 188 -12.80 -15.02 5.97
N ARG A 189 -11.73 -15.10 6.77
CA ARG A 189 -11.54 -16.18 7.73
C ARG A 189 -12.57 -16.13 8.87
N ALA A 190 -12.90 -14.94 9.37
CA ALA A 190 -13.95 -14.78 10.39
C ALA A 190 -15.32 -15.20 9.84
N ALA A 191 -15.66 -14.78 8.62
CA ALA A 191 -16.89 -15.19 7.94
C ALA A 191 -16.96 -16.71 7.76
N TRP A 192 -15.87 -17.34 7.31
CA TRP A 192 -15.78 -18.78 7.14
C TRP A 192 -15.94 -19.53 8.48
N LYS A 193 -15.21 -19.13 9.54
CA LYS A 193 -15.33 -19.75 10.87
C LYS A 193 -16.75 -19.69 11.42
N ARG A 194 -17.43 -18.55 11.26
CA ARG A 194 -18.82 -18.38 11.71
C ARG A 194 -19.78 -19.30 10.97
N LYS A 195 -19.59 -19.50 9.66
CA LYS A 195 -20.47 -20.34 8.82
C LYS A 195 -20.27 -21.84 9.03
N ASN A 196 -19.06 -22.25 9.43
CA ASN A 196 -18.70 -23.65 9.62
C ASN A 196 -18.69 -24.05 11.11
N ARG A 197 -19.19 -23.18 12.00
CA ARG A 197 -19.35 -23.52 13.41
C ARG A 197 -20.74 -24.11 13.61
N GLU A 198 -20.79 -25.31 14.16
CA GLU A 198 -22.03 -25.87 14.67
C GLU A 198 -22.34 -25.26 16.04
N HIS A 199 -23.58 -24.82 16.22
CA HIS A 199 -24.06 -24.23 17.46
C HIS A 199 -24.78 -25.29 18.28
N MET A 200 -24.08 -25.89 19.25
CA MET A 200 -24.69 -26.82 20.20
C MET A 200 -25.19 -26.05 21.42
N HIS A 201 -26.49 -25.77 21.43
CA HIS A 201 -27.17 -25.15 22.58
C HIS A 201 -27.48 -26.23 23.64
N ARG A 202 -27.45 -25.84 24.92
CA ARG A 202 -27.72 -26.75 26.06
C ARG A 202 -29.13 -27.35 26.01
N LYS A 203 -30.07 -26.60 25.46
CA LYS A 203 -31.44 -27.04 25.14
C LYS A 203 -31.67 -26.77 23.66
N ARG A 204 -32.28 -27.74 22.96
CA ARG A 204 -32.72 -27.59 21.58
C ARG A 204 -34.16 -27.09 21.55
#